data_AF-A0A5C6UUL9-F1
#
_entry.id   AF-A0A5C6UUL9-F1
#
_cell.length_a   1.000
_cell.length_b   1.000
_cell.length_c   1.000
_cell.angle_alpha   90.00
_cell.angle_beta   90.00
_cell.angle_gamma   90.00
#
_symmetry.space_group_name_H-M   'P 1'
#
loop_
_entity.id
_entity.type
_entity.pdbx_description
1 polymer ?
#
loop_
_entity_poly.entity_id
_entity_poly.type
_entity_poly.pdbx_seq_one_letter_code
_entity_poly.pdbx_strand_id
1 'polypeptide(L)'
;MTLRLDAELEREEVYAPRSRRFWRSLDYLWGYMPSYRDSRAGRQRARQVKVGLAVLGVLAMIFGGSAGPIVLGALAAALAIAAPVRELKKRSVHNRLRALAADRARPVSHPGSVIFDGRRLELHDAQTMLRRVLVDRPGRELVFRVHGEKICAGLRPRSGKKRDAIWVCAPGLRSEDVPVAYAGGLADLSEQEVDVPANVSAKDWRRLIETLGEVIQ
;
A
#
# COMPACT_ATOMS: atom_id res chain seq x y z
N MET A 1 9.36 -21.72 -31.74
CA MET A 1 8.17 -20.88 -31.99
C MET A 1 8.11 -19.83 -30.90
N THR A 2 8.01 -18.55 -31.24
CA THR A 2 7.96 -17.47 -30.24
C THR A 2 6.52 -17.02 -30.07
N LEU A 3 6.00 -17.14 -28.85
CA LEU A 3 4.67 -16.68 -28.44
C LEU A 3 4.82 -15.39 -27.65
N ARG A 4 4.13 -14.33 -28.09
CA ARG A 4 4.06 -13.04 -27.38
C ARG A 4 2.60 -12.76 -27.03
N LEU A 5 2.35 -12.49 -25.77
CA LEU A 5 1.03 -12.20 -25.22
C LEU A 5 1.05 -10.82 -24.59
N ASP A 6 0.02 -10.02 -24.86
CA ASP A 6 -0.17 -8.74 -24.20
C ASP A 6 -0.75 -8.99 -22.80
N ALA A 7 -0.24 -8.29 -21.80
CA ALA A 7 -0.60 -8.50 -20.40
C ALA A 7 -0.80 -7.18 -19.67
N GLU A 8 -1.68 -7.18 -18.66
CA GLU A 8 -1.80 -6.11 -17.69
C GLU A 8 -1.14 -6.51 -16.38
N LEU A 9 -0.08 -5.80 -16.02
CA LEU A 9 0.66 -6.01 -14.78
C LEU A 9 -0.01 -5.22 -13.65
N GLU A 10 -0.53 -5.91 -12.64
CA GLU A 10 -1.03 -5.23 -11.44
C GLU A 10 0.14 -4.99 -10.47
N ARG A 11 0.45 -3.73 -10.19
CA ARG A 11 1.45 -3.34 -9.19
C ARG A 11 0.84 -2.42 -8.15
N GLU A 12 1.30 -2.57 -6.91
CA GLU A 12 1.02 -1.60 -5.88
C GLU A 12 1.84 -0.35 -6.11
N GLU A 13 1.18 0.73 -6.50
CA GLU A 13 1.79 2.05 -6.55
C GLU A 13 1.60 2.73 -5.18
N VAL A 14 2.72 3.01 -4.52
CA VAL A 14 2.72 3.80 -3.29
C VAL A 14 2.58 5.27 -3.67
N TYR A 15 1.48 5.89 -3.26
CA TYR A 15 1.25 7.31 -3.48
C TYR A 15 1.15 8.09 -2.17
N ALA A 16 1.64 9.32 -2.21
CA ALA A 16 1.42 10.28 -1.13
C ALA A 16 0.05 10.95 -1.33
N PRO A 17 -0.85 10.94 -0.34
CA PRO A 17 -2.13 11.64 -0.48
C PRO A 17 -1.89 13.14 -0.68
N ARG A 18 -2.68 13.79 -1.54
CA ARG A 18 -2.56 15.25 -1.80
C ARG A 18 -2.65 16.08 -0.51
N SER A 19 -3.43 15.61 0.47
CA SER A 19 -3.59 16.22 1.78
C SER A 19 -2.45 15.94 2.78
N ARG A 20 -1.40 15.19 2.39
CA ARG A 20 -0.25 14.85 3.26
C ARG A 20 0.39 16.08 3.88
N ARG A 21 0.62 17.13 3.09
CA ARG A 21 1.22 18.39 3.59
C ARG A 21 0.34 19.03 4.65
N PHE A 22 -0.95 19.12 4.40
CA PHE A 22 -1.92 19.66 5.35
C PHE A 22 -1.94 18.87 6.67
N TRP A 23 -2.03 17.53 6.62
CA TRP A 23 -2.04 16.70 7.82
C TRP A 23 -0.72 16.76 8.61
N ARG A 24 0.43 16.84 7.91
CA ARG A 24 1.74 17.03 8.56
C ARG A 24 1.84 18.39 9.26
N SER A 25 1.35 19.46 8.63
CA SER A 25 1.32 20.78 9.27
C SER A 25 0.44 20.79 10.52
N LEU A 26 -0.72 20.12 10.46
CA LEU A 26 -1.57 19.95 11.64
C LEU A 26 -0.89 19.11 12.74
N ASP A 27 -0.19 18.03 12.38
CA ASP A 27 0.57 17.20 13.33
C ASP A 27 1.65 18.02 14.03
N TYR A 28 2.36 18.86 13.27
CA TYR A 28 3.38 19.77 13.79
C TYR A 28 2.79 20.79 14.77
N LEU A 29 1.71 21.47 14.40
CA LEU A 29 1.01 22.43 15.28
C LEU A 29 0.46 21.75 16.54
N TRP A 30 -0.09 20.55 16.41
CA TRP A 30 -0.59 19.77 17.54
C TRP A 30 0.54 19.35 18.50
N GLY A 31 1.75 19.14 17.97
CA GLY A 31 2.97 18.89 18.75
C GLY A 31 3.26 19.98 19.78
N TYR A 32 2.99 21.25 19.46
CA TYR A 32 3.20 22.39 20.36
C TYR A 32 2.12 22.56 21.42
N MET A 33 0.98 21.87 21.32
CA MET A 33 -0.05 22.00 22.34
C MET A 33 0.44 21.45 23.69
N PRO A 34 0.33 22.22 24.79
CA PRO A 34 0.74 21.75 26.10
C PRO A 34 -0.15 20.57 26.53
N SER A 35 0.46 19.57 27.15
CA SER A 35 -0.24 18.36 27.62
C SER A 35 -0.02 18.09 29.09
N TYR A 36 -0.99 17.43 29.72
CA TYR A 36 -0.90 17.01 31.12
C TYR A 36 -1.16 15.52 31.28
N ARG A 37 -0.50 14.92 32.29
CA ARG A 37 -0.78 13.57 32.79
C ARG A 37 -2.01 13.59 33.68
N ASP A 38 -2.84 12.56 33.61
CA ASP A 38 -4.05 12.45 34.44
C ASP A 38 -3.73 12.01 35.89
N SER A 39 -2.96 12.86 36.57
CA SER A 39 -2.62 12.76 37.99
C SER A 39 -3.13 13.99 38.72
N ARG A 40 -3.25 13.94 40.06
CA ARG A 40 -3.68 15.12 40.86
C ARG A 40 -2.80 16.34 40.59
N ALA A 41 -1.47 16.18 40.65
CA ALA A 41 -0.51 17.25 40.36
C ALA A 41 -0.58 17.72 38.89
N GLY A 42 -0.75 16.79 37.94
CA GLY A 42 -0.90 17.12 36.51
C GLY A 42 -2.15 17.94 36.21
N ARG A 43 -3.28 17.64 36.84
CA ARG A 43 -4.52 18.41 36.71
C ARG A 43 -4.41 19.80 37.34
N GLN A 44 -3.68 19.94 38.44
CA GLN A 44 -3.44 21.24 39.07
C GLN A 44 -2.56 22.15 38.20
N ARG A 45 -1.44 21.63 37.68
CA ARG A 45 -0.60 22.34 36.72
C ARG A 45 -1.37 22.69 35.44
N ALA A 46 -2.24 21.80 34.97
CA ALA A 46 -3.11 22.07 33.83
C ALA A 46 -4.02 23.29 34.06
N ARG A 47 -4.64 23.40 35.24
CA ARG A 47 -5.45 24.56 35.62
C ARG A 47 -4.61 25.83 35.71
N GLN A 48 -3.42 25.77 36.29
CA GLN A 48 -2.50 26.91 36.35
C GLN A 48 -2.11 27.42 34.95
N VAL A 49 -1.81 26.51 34.02
CA VAL A 49 -1.50 26.86 32.62
C VAL A 49 -2.71 27.50 31.94
N LYS A 50 -3.94 26.99 32.16
CA LYS A 50 -5.16 27.62 31.63
C LYS A 50 -5.35 29.04 32.13
N VAL A 51 -5.25 29.23 33.45
CA VAL A 51 -5.40 30.54 34.08
C VAL A 51 -4.31 31.48 33.57
N GLY A 52 -3.06 31.03 33.49
CA GLY A 52 -1.95 31.82 32.96
C GLY A 52 -2.18 32.27 31.51
N LEU A 53 -2.61 31.36 30.63
CA LEU A 53 -2.94 31.71 29.23
C LEU A 53 -4.12 32.69 29.13
N ALA A 54 -5.15 32.52 29.96
CA ALA A 54 -6.30 33.41 29.98
C ALA A 54 -5.91 34.81 30.46
N VAL A 55 -5.16 34.91 31.57
CA VAL A 55 -4.68 36.19 32.12
C VAL A 55 -3.77 36.90 31.12
N LEU A 56 -2.81 36.17 30.53
CA LEU A 56 -1.89 36.73 29.54
C LEU A 56 -2.65 37.20 28.28
N GLY A 57 -3.63 36.43 27.83
CA GLY A 57 -4.52 36.80 26.72
C GLY A 57 -5.31 38.09 27.01
N VAL A 58 -5.94 38.18 28.19
CA VAL A 58 -6.69 39.36 28.61
C VAL A 58 -5.79 40.59 28.76
N LEU A 59 -4.61 40.45 29.37
CA LEU A 59 -3.65 41.54 29.49
C LEU A 59 -3.16 42.04 28.13
N ALA A 60 -2.85 41.12 27.20
CA ALA A 60 -2.46 41.49 25.83
C ALA A 60 -3.58 42.22 25.07
N MET A 61 -4.85 41.87 25.34
CA MET A 61 -6.00 42.57 24.74
C MET A 61 -6.22 43.96 25.35
N ILE A 62 -6.07 44.12 26.66
CA ILE A 62 -6.31 45.40 27.36
C ILE A 62 -5.16 46.39 27.12
N PHE A 63 -3.91 45.93 27.23
CA PHE A 63 -2.72 46.79 27.19
C PHE A 63 -2.00 46.78 25.83
N GLY A 64 -2.51 46.03 24.85
CA GLY A 64 -1.86 45.79 23.56
C GLY A 64 -1.71 47.01 22.64
N GLY A 65 -2.49 48.07 22.87
CA GLY A 65 -2.39 49.36 22.16
C GLY A 65 -2.56 49.34 20.63
N SER A 66 -2.66 48.16 20.02
CA SER A 66 -2.70 47.93 18.57
C SER A 66 -3.38 46.60 18.25
N ALA A 67 -3.81 46.42 17.00
CA ALA A 67 -4.57 45.24 16.59
C ALA A 67 -3.79 43.92 16.72
N GLY A 68 -2.46 43.93 16.54
CA GLY A 68 -1.62 42.72 16.59
C GLY A 68 -1.65 42.00 17.95
N PRO A 69 -1.30 42.68 19.05
CA PRO A 69 -1.38 42.13 20.41
C PRO A 69 -2.80 41.73 20.83
N ILE A 70 -3.84 42.45 20.37
CA ILE A 70 -5.24 42.08 20.63
C ILE A 70 -5.56 40.72 19.99
N VAL A 71 -5.17 40.51 18.73
CA VAL A 71 -5.38 39.23 18.03
C VAL A 71 -4.59 38.09 18.70
N LEU A 72 -3.33 38.34 19.08
CA LEU A 72 -2.52 37.36 19.81
C LEU A 72 -3.12 37.03 21.18
N GLY A 73 -3.65 38.04 21.88
CA GLY A 73 -4.30 37.88 23.17
C GLY A 73 -5.60 37.07 23.06
N ALA A 74 -6.41 37.33 22.03
CA ALA A 74 -7.60 36.55 21.72
C ALA A 74 -7.26 35.08 21.39
N LEU A 75 -6.20 34.84 20.62
CA LEU A 75 -5.71 33.49 20.32
C LEU A 75 -5.22 32.75 21.57
N ALA A 76 -4.46 33.42 22.45
CA ALA A 76 -3.99 32.84 23.71
C ALA A 76 -5.17 32.49 24.65
N ALA A 77 -6.16 33.37 24.76
CA ALA A 77 -7.38 33.12 25.52
C ALA A 77 -8.21 31.97 24.93
N ALA A 78 -8.34 31.89 23.60
CA ALA A 78 -9.00 30.78 22.92
C ALA A 78 -8.26 29.45 23.16
N LEU A 79 -6.92 29.46 23.14
CA LEU A 79 -6.10 28.28 23.46
C LEU A 79 -6.30 27.81 24.91
N ALA A 80 -6.57 28.70 25.87
CA ALA A 80 -6.85 28.30 27.26
C ALA A 80 -8.12 27.44 27.42
N ILE A 81 -9.06 27.55 26.48
CA ILE A 81 -10.28 26.73 26.46
C ILE A 81 -9.91 25.27 26.12
N ALA A 82 -9.14 25.10 25.05
CA ALA A 82 -8.81 23.80 24.47
C ALA A 82 -7.59 23.11 25.11
N ALA A 83 -6.62 23.89 25.59
CA ALA A 83 -5.34 23.42 26.12
C ALA A 83 -5.19 23.76 27.62
N PRO A 84 -4.44 22.97 28.41
CA PRO A 84 -3.67 21.81 28.01
C PRO A 84 -4.53 20.56 27.85
N VAL A 85 -4.14 19.71 26.89
CA VAL A 85 -4.87 18.51 26.50
C VAL A 85 -4.35 17.30 27.29
N ARG A 86 -5.19 16.30 27.56
CA ARG A 86 -4.73 15.04 28.16
C ARG A 86 -3.67 14.39 27.28
N GLU A 87 -2.60 13.88 27.88
CA GLU A 87 -1.49 13.24 27.15
C GLU A 87 -1.98 12.07 26.26
N LEU A 88 -2.92 11.24 26.76
CA LEU A 88 -3.53 10.17 25.97
C LEU A 88 -4.25 10.69 24.72
N LYS A 89 -5.02 11.77 24.85
CA LYS A 89 -5.73 12.39 23.74
C LYS A 89 -4.75 13.03 22.76
N LYS A 90 -3.68 13.67 23.26
CA LYS A 90 -2.62 14.24 22.42
C LYS A 90 -1.97 13.14 21.56
N ARG A 91 -1.56 12.03 22.17
CA ARG A 91 -0.97 10.87 21.47
C ARG A 91 -1.94 10.25 20.46
N SER A 92 -3.22 10.09 20.82
CA SER A 92 -4.23 9.54 19.91
C SER A 92 -4.41 10.39 18.65
N VAL A 93 -4.49 11.71 18.81
CA VAL A 93 -4.60 12.64 17.67
C VAL A 93 -3.31 12.64 16.84
N HIS A 94 -2.14 12.62 17.47
CA HIS A 94 -0.84 12.48 16.80
C HIS A 94 -0.81 11.25 15.88
N ASN A 95 -1.24 10.10 16.41
CA ASN A 95 -1.28 8.86 15.65
C ASN A 95 -2.29 8.92 14.50
N ARG A 96 -3.45 9.54 14.71
CA ARG A 96 -4.46 9.74 13.65
C ARG A 96 -3.94 10.65 12.54
N LEU A 97 -3.32 11.78 12.88
CA LEU A 97 -2.77 12.72 11.89
C LEU A 97 -1.62 12.08 11.10
N ARG A 98 -0.75 11.31 11.75
CA ARG A 98 0.28 10.52 11.06
C ARG A 98 -0.33 9.46 10.14
N ALA A 99 -1.36 8.74 10.56
CA ALA A 99 -2.04 7.76 9.73
C ALA A 99 -2.70 8.42 8.50
N LEU A 100 -3.30 9.60 8.66
CA LEU A 100 -3.87 10.36 7.54
C LEU A 100 -2.80 10.90 6.58
N ALA A 101 -1.61 11.19 7.09
CA ALA A 101 -0.45 11.63 6.32
C ALA A 101 0.41 10.48 5.76
N ALA A 102 0.08 9.22 6.10
CA ALA A 102 0.84 8.06 5.67
C ALA A 102 0.68 7.83 4.17
N ASP A 103 1.71 7.24 3.57
CA ASP A 103 1.66 6.82 2.18
C ASP A 103 0.67 5.65 2.03
N ARG A 104 -0.03 5.62 0.90
CA ARG A 104 -1.09 4.64 0.63
C ARG A 104 -0.72 3.83 -0.60
N ALA A 105 -1.00 2.54 -0.58
CA ALA A 105 -0.88 1.68 -1.75
C ALA A 105 -2.22 1.66 -2.50
N ARG A 106 -2.16 1.64 -3.82
CA ARG A 106 -3.30 1.29 -4.69
C ARG A 106 -2.82 0.34 -5.79
N PRO A 107 -3.63 -0.65 -6.18
CA PRO A 107 -3.32 -1.45 -7.36
C PRO A 107 -3.47 -0.56 -8.60
N VAL A 108 -2.45 -0.54 -9.45
CA VAL A 108 -2.46 0.15 -10.75
C VAL A 108 -2.04 -0.84 -11.82
N SER A 109 -2.88 -0.97 -12.85
CA SER A 109 -2.60 -1.79 -14.03
C SER A 109 -1.63 -1.05 -14.96
N HIS A 110 -0.54 -1.74 -15.32
CA HIS A 110 0.47 -1.26 -16.27
C HIS A 110 0.49 -2.16 -17.50
N PRO A 111 0.67 -1.62 -18.71
CA PRO A 111 0.83 -2.43 -19.91
C PRO A 111 2.15 -3.21 -19.86
N GLY A 112 2.06 -4.52 -20.03
CA GLY A 112 3.20 -5.43 -20.08
C GLY A 112 3.03 -6.49 -21.17
N SER A 113 3.99 -7.40 -21.23
CA SER A 113 3.89 -8.56 -22.11
C SER A 113 4.57 -9.78 -21.51
N VAL A 114 4.04 -10.95 -21.88
CA VAL A 114 4.62 -12.25 -21.56
C VAL A 114 5.16 -12.83 -22.86
N ILE A 115 6.44 -13.16 -22.89
CA ILE A 115 7.11 -13.70 -24.07
C ILE A 115 7.61 -15.11 -23.74
N PHE A 116 7.22 -16.08 -24.54
CA PHE A 116 7.71 -17.44 -24.49
C PHE A 116 8.44 -17.77 -25.78
N ASP A 117 9.72 -18.16 -25.71
CA ASP A 117 10.53 -18.46 -26.90
C ASP A 117 10.75 -19.97 -27.13
N GLY A 118 10.09 -20.82 -26.36
CA GLY A 118 10.27 -22.27 -26.35
C GLY A 118 11.25 -22.77 -25.29
N ARG A 119 12.16 -21.93 -24.79
CA ARG A 119 13.14 -22.29 -23.75
C ARG A 119 12.94 -21.52 -22.46
N ARG A 120 12.40 -20.31 -22.54
CA ARG A 120 12.21 -19.40 -21.42
C ARG A 120 10.90 -18.63 -21.54
N LEU A 121 10.34 -18.34 -20.37
CA LEU A 121 9.23 -17.44 -20.17
C LEU A 121 9.78 -16.13 -19.61
N GLU A 122 9.49 -15.02 -20.27
CA GLU A 122 9.92 -13.68 -19.88
C GLU A 122 8.73 -12.79 -19.61
N LEU A 123 8.84 -12.00 -18.54
CA LEU A 123 7.86 -10.98 -18.16
C LEU A 123 8.46 -9.61 -18.41
N HIS A 124 7.80 -8.81 -19.24
CA HIS A 124 8.24 -7.47 -19.63
C HIS A 124 7.23 -6.41 -19.18
N ASP A 125 7.75 -5.29 -18.69
CA ASP A 125 7.01 -4.07 -18.35
C ASP A 125 7.38 -2.99 -19.36
N ALA A 126 6.46 -2.71 -20.28
CA ALA A 126 6.66 -1.91 -21.49
C ALA A 126 7.89 -2.32 -22.34
N GLN A 127 9.10 -1.92 -21.92
CA GLN A 127 10.37 -2.20 -22.58
C GLN A 127 11.42 -2.83 -21.66
N THR A 128 11.13 -2.98 -20.36
CA THR A 128 12.08 -3.51 -19.37
C THR A 128 11.71 -4.96 -19.04
N MET A 129 12.67 -5.87 -19.20
CA MET A 129 12.51 -7.24 -18.71
C MET A 129 12.51 -7.25 -17.18
N LEU A 130 11.42 -7.68 -16.58
CA LEU A 130 11.30 -7.83 -15.13
C LEU A 130 11.85 -9.17 -14.65
N ARG A 131 11.47 -10.25 -15.35
CA ARG A 131 11.74 -11.62 -14.92
C ARG A 131 11.94 -12.53 -16.12
N ARG A 132 12.71 -13.59 -15.88
CA ARG A 132 12.96 -14.66 -16.84
C ARG A 132 13.02 -15.99 -16.10
N VAL A 133 12.21 -16.95 -16.55
CA VAL A 133 12.25 -18.33 -16.07
C VAL A 133 12.60 -19.23 -17.24
N LEU A 134 13.72 -19.95 -17.11
CA LEU A 134 14.09 -21.00 -18.06
C LEU A 134 13.18 -22.21 -17.82
N VAL A 135 12.42 -22.59 -18.85
CA VAL A 135 11.45 -23.69 -18.87
C VAL A 135 12.15 -25.01 -19.19
N ASP A 136 13.23 -24.97 -19.95
CA ASP A 136 14.02 -26.14 -20.42
C ASP A 136 14.97 -26.75 -19.36
N ARG A 137 14.97 -26.24 -18.12
CA ARG A 137 15.88 -26.68 -17.05
C ARG A 137 15.15 -27.56 -16.04
N PRO A 138 15.77 -28.64 -15.52
CA PRO A 138 15.15 -29.49 -14.50
C PRO A 138 14.88 -28.75 -13.19
N GLY A 139 13.80 -29.12 -12.50
CA GLY A 139 13.39 -28.50 -11.22
C GLY A 139 12.56 -27.22 -11.38
N ARG A 140 11.74 -27.14 -12.41
CA ARG A 140 10.67 -26.13 -12.51
C ARG A 140 9.34 -26.80 -12.22
N GLU A 141 8.45 -26.04 -11.58
CA GLU A 141 7.10 -26.49 -11.32
C GLU A 141 6.14 -25.53 -11.98
N LEU A 142 5.28 -26.08 -12.84
CA LEU A 142 4.09 -25.40 -13.32
C LEU A 142 2.98 -25.66 -12.30
N VAL A 143 2.48 -24.59 -11.69
CA VAL A 143 1.52 -24.67 -10.59
C VAL A 143 0.30 -23.82 -10.93
N PHE A 144 -0.88 -24.34 -10.65
CA PHE A 144 -2.13 -23.61 -10.86
C PHE A 144 -2.73 -23.18 -9.52
N ARG A 145 -3.22 -21.94 -9.47
CA ARG A 145 -3.82 -21.31 -8.28
C ARG A 145 -4.98 -20.41 -8.66
N VAL A 146 -5.83 -20.08 -7.69
CA VAL A 146 -6.93 -19.12 -7.83
C VAL A 146 -6.55 -17.80 -7.18
N HIS A 147 -6.75 -16.67 -7.86
CA HIS A 147 -6.55 -15.34 -7.30
C HIS A 147 -7.82 -14.50 -7.51
N GLY A 148 -8.66 -14.45 -6.48
CA GLY A 148 -10.01 -13.88 -6.59
C GLY A 148 -10.85 -14.66 -7.59
N GLU A 149 -11.33 -14.01 -8.65
CA GLU A 149 -12.10 -14.63 -9.73
C GLU A 149 -11.24 -15.08 -10.93
N LYS A 150 -9.91 -15.01 -10.80
CA LYS A 150 -8.95 -15.33 -11.86
C LYS A 150 -8.29 -16.67 -11.59
N ILE A 151 -8.04 -17.45 -12.65
CA ILE A 151 -7.16 -18.62 -12.57
C ILE A 151 -5.77 -18.21 -13.02
N CYS A 152 -4.76 -18.61 -12.24
CA CYS A 152 -3.37 -18.25 -12.44
C CYS A 152 -2.51 -19.49 -12.64
N ALA A 153 -1.63 -19.43 -13.62
CA ALA A 153 -0.55 -20.38 -13.83
C ALA A 153 0.77 -19.74 -13.40
N GLY A 154 1.43 -20.36 -12.43
CA GLY A 154 2.72 -19.98 -11.91
C GLY A 154 3.80 -20.89 -12.44
N LEU A 155 4.78 -20.32 -13.14
CA LEU A 155 6.02 -21.02 -13.44
C LEU A 155 7.07 -20.66 -12.40
N ARG A 156 7.39 -21.61 -11.52
CA ARG A 156 8.27 -21.39 -10.37
C ARG A 156 9.61 -22.11 -10.54
N PRO A 157 10.74 -21.44 -10.28
CA PRO A 157 12.02 -22.11 -10.13
C PRO A 157 12.12 -22.82 -8.77
N ARG A 158 12.83 -23.97 -8.70
CA ARG A 158 13.13 -24.71 -7.46
C ARG A 158 13.60 -23.86 -6.27
N SER A 159 14.19 -22.70 -6.53
CA SER A 159 14.63 -21.76 -5.48
C SER A 159 13.50 -21.26 -4.57
N GLY A 160 12.24 -21.37 -5.00
CA GLY A 160 11.05 -20.98 -4.21
C GLY A 160 10.86 -19.48 -4.01
N LYS A 161 11.80 -18.64 -4.45
CA LYS A 161 11.74 -17.17 -4.27
C LYS A 161 10.59 -16.57 -5.08
N LYS A 162 9.69 -15.84 -4.42
CA LYS A 162 8.51 -15.19 -5.04
C LYS A 162 8.86 -14.28 -6.22
N ARG A 163 10.01 -13.60 -6.15
CA ARG A 163 10.50 -12.67 -7.18
C ARG A 163 10.98 -13.37 -8.46
N ASP A 164 11.26 -14.67 -8.39
CA ASP A 164 11.78 -15.44 -9.51
C ASP A 164 10.66 -16.24 -10.22
N ALA A 165 9.44 -16.26 -9.65
CA ALA A 165 8.27 -16.87 -10.26
C ALA A 165 7.60 -15.90 -11.25
N ILE A 166 7.01 -16.45 -12.31
CA ILE A 166 6.12 -15.71 -13.21
C ILE A 166 4.71 -16.28 -13.04
N TRP A 167 3.75 -15.43 -12.65
CA TRP A 167 2.35 -15.79 -12.51
C TRP A 167 1.54 -15.13 -13.62
N VAL A 168 0.88 -15.94 -14.43
CA VAL A 168 0.01 -15.50 -15.53
C VAL A 168 -1.43 -15.84 -15.19
N CYS A 169 -2.25 -14.82 -14.99
CA CYS A 169 -3.63 -14.92 -14.55
C CYS A 169 -4.59 -14.55 -15.67
N ALA A 170 -5.75 -15.17 -15.73
CA ALA A 170 -6.82 -14.74 -16.62
C ALA A 170 -8.20 -14.84 -15.95
N PRO A 171 -9.06 -13.83 -16.16
CA PRO A 171 -10.44 -13.87 -15.69
C PRO A 171 -11.30 -14.78 -16.57
N GLY A 172 -12.41 -15.28 -16.03
CA GLY A 172 -13.41 -16.05 -16.80
C GLY A 172 -12.99 -17.47 -17.17
N LEU A 173 -11.88 -17.97 -16.60
CA LEU A 173 -11.49 -19.38 -16.67
C LEU A 173 -12.19 -20.20 -15.59
N ARG A 174 -12.42 -21.48 -15.87
CA ARG A 174 -13.01 -22.47 -14.96
C ARG A 174 -11.97 -23.53 -14.59
N SER A 175 -12.22 -24.28 -13.53
CA SER A 175 -11.36 -25.40 -13.12
C SER A 175 -11.16 -26.44 -14.23
N GLU A 176 -12.11 -26.56 -15.15
CA GLU A 176 -12.07 -27.42 -16.34
C GLU A 176 -11.02 -26.97 -17.37
N ASP A 177 -10.64 -25.68 -17.38
CA ASP A 177 -9.60 -25.13 -18.27
C ASP A 177 -8.19 -25.48 -17.79
N VAL A 178 -8.05 -26.04 -16.57
CA VAL A 178 -6.77 -26.45 -16.01
C VAL A 178 -6.49 -27.90 -16.42
N PRO A 179 -5.26 -28.24 -16.88
CA PRO A 179 -4.96 -29.60 -17.30
C PRO A 179 -5.26 -30.61 -16.18
N VAL A 180 -5.86 -31.75 -16.54
CA VAL A 180 -6.41 -32.76 -15.60
C VAL A 180 -5.39 -33.22 -14.55
N ALA A 181 -4.11 -33.27 -14.90
CA ALA A 181 -3.02 -33.60 -13.99
C ALA A 181 -2.90 -32.66 -12.77
N TYR A 182 -3.49 -31.46 -12.84
CA TYR A 182 -3.41 -30.41 -11.81
C TYR A 182 -4.79 -29.98 -11.29
N ALA A 183 -5.88 -30.53 -11.81
CA ALA A 183 -7.25 -30.15 -11.46
C ALA A 183 -7.67 -30.60 -10.03
N GLY A 184 -6.89 -31.50 -9.41
CA GLY A 184 -7.20 -32.14 -8.12
C GLY A 184 -7.09 -31.26 -6.86
N GLY A 185 -7.00 -29.94 -7.00
CA GLY A 185 -6.93 -29.01 -5.86
C GLY A 185 -6.30 -27.68 -6.23
N LEU A 186 -7.06 -26.81 -6.89
CA LEU A 186 -6.64 -25.42 -7.09
C LEU A 186 -6.67 -24.69 -5.74
N ALA A 187 -5.49 -24.49 -5.16
CA ALA A 187 -5.34 -23.70 -3.95
C ALA A 187 -5.41 -22.19 -4.26
N ASP A 188 -5.78 -21.40 -3.25
CA ASP A 188 -5.72 -19.94 -3.34
C ASP A 188 -4.28 -19.44 -3.44
N LEU A 189 -4.09 -18.41 -4.26
CA LEU A 189 -2.84 -17.76 -4.49
C LEU A 189 -2.60 -16.70 -3.41
N SER A 190 -1.59 -16.91 -2.58
CA SER A 190 -1.24 -15.94 -1.54
C SER A 190 -0.45 -14.76 -2.10
N GLU A 191 -0.69 -13.56 -1.56
CA GLU A 191 0.14 -12.35 -1.81
C GLU A 191 1.63 -12.56 -1.47
N GLN A 192 1.97 -13.58 -0.68
CA GLN A 192 3.36 -13.93 -0.39
C GLN A 192 4.04 -14.68 -1.53
N GLU A 193 3.27 -15.32 -2.43
CA GLU A 193 3.78 -16.12 -3.55
C GLU A 193 3.91 -15.33 -4.84
N VAL A 194 3.17 -14.21 -4.96
CA VAL A 194 3.15 -13.35 -6.14
C VAL A 194 3.74 -12.01 -5.79
N ASP A 195 4.57 -11.51 -6.70
CA ASP A 195 5.11 -10.16 -6.60
C ASP A 195 4.51 -9.24 -7.68
N VAL A 196 4.29 -9.73 -8.90
CA VAL A 196 3.54 -9.01 -9.96
C VAL A 196 2.78 -10.04 -10.79
N PRO A 197 1.44 -10.13 -10.70
CA PRO A 197 0.66 -11.00 -11.57
C PRO A 197 0.52 -10.36 -12.96
N ALA A 198 0.68 -11.18 -14.00
CA ALA A 198 0.45 -10.79 -15.39
C ALA A 198 -0.95 -11.21 -15.80
N ASN A 199 -1.87 -10.26 -15.97
CA ASN A 199 -3.24 -10.56 -16.38
C ASN A 199 -3.33 -10.60 -17.91
N VAL A 200 -3.81 -11.70 -18.46
CA VAL A 200 -3.97 -11.89 -19.91
C VAL A 200 -5.40 -12.30 -20.24
N SER A 201 -5.75 -12.31 -21.52
CA SER A 201 -7.05 -12.83 -21.95
C SER A 201 -7.14 -14.34 -21.72
N ALA A 202 -8.36 -14.87 -21.49
CA ALA A 202 -8.57 -16.31 -21.33
C ALA A 202 -8.10 -17.13 -22.55
N LYS A 203 -8.15 -16.55 -23.76
CA LYS A 203 -7.67 -17.18 -24.98
C LYS A 203 -6.14 -17.29 -24.99
N ASP A 204 -5.46 -16.21 -24.65
CA ASP A 204 -3.99 -16.15 -24.59
C ASP A 204 -3.44 -17.04 -23.49
N TRP A 205 -4.16 -17.12 -22.37
CA TRP A 205 -3.84 -18.03 -21.29
C TRP A 205 -3.87 -19.49 -21.75
N ARG A 206 -4.97 -19.94 -22.38
CA ARG A 206 -5.08 -21.33 -22.88
C ARG A 206 -3.96 -21.66 -23.86
N ARG A 207 -3.70 -20.74 -24.80
CA ARG A 207 -2.60 -20.89 -25.78
C ARG A 207 -1.23 -21.01 -25.09
N LEU A 208 -0.98 -20.22 -24.03
CA LEU A 208 0.25 -20.32 -23.26
C LEU A 208 0.38 -21.70 -22.60
N ILE A 209 -0.67 -22.19 -21.95
CA ILE A 209 -0.66 -23.46 -21.23
C ILE A 209 -0.50 -24.64 -22.18
N GLU A 210 -1.16 -24.63 -23.33
CA GLU A 210 -0.95 -25.62 -24.39
C GLU A 210 0.52 -25.65 -24.80
N THR A 211 1.11 -24.49 -25.10
CA THR A 211 2.51 -24.40 -25.54
C THR A 211 3.51 -24.81 -24.44
N LEU A 212 3.23 -24.47 -23.17
CA LEU A 212 4.07 -24.88 -22.04
C LEU A 212 3.94 -26.37 -21.74
N GLY A 213 2.74 -26.93 -21.89
CA GLY A 213 2.44 -28.34 -21.69
C GLY A 213 3.20 -29.24 -22.66
N GLU A 214 3.48 -28.79 -23.88
CA GLU A 214 4.32 -29.51 -24.85
C GLU A 214 5.80 -29.57 -24.45
N VAL A 215 6.28 -28.61 -23.64
CA VAL A 215 7.71 -28.45 -23.33
C VAL A 215 8.09 -29.01 -21.96
N ILE A 216 7.14 -29.07 -21.02
CA ILE A 216 7.39 -29.48 -19.63
C ILE A 216 7.19 -31.01 -19.42
N GLN A 217 6.86 -31.77 -20.48
CA GLN A 217 6.76 -33.24 -20.43
C GLN A 217 8.06 -33.94 -20.03
#